data_AF-A0A363NRC8-F1
#
_entry.id   AF-A0A363NRC8-F1
#
_cell.length_a   1.000
_cell.length_b   1.000
_cell.length_c   1.000
_cell.angle_alpha   90.00
_cell.angle_beta   90.00
_cell.angle_gamma   90.00
#
_symmetry.space_group_name_H-M   'P 1'
#
loop_
_entity.id
_entity.type
_entity.pdbx_description
1 polymer ?
#
loop_
_entity_poly.entity_id
_entity_poly.type
_entity_poly.pdbx_seq_one_letter_code
_entity_poly.pdbx_strand_id
1 'polypeptide(L)'
;MSTTTLQPYSIREVDLSDLSLLKKVQHTVKNKSLLHMPFLLLAQNESIAAFSLATVSEDNNLTVEICYGTDVPEELSNVFKHRAQTYFEQQLLTMFGSEESLKRGIRHFHDWVNPNGNSKLA
;
A
#
# COMPACT_ATOMS: atom_id res chain seq x y z
N MET A 1 -30.76 11.93 20.10
CA MET A 1 -29.31 12.21 20.17
C MET A 1 -28.60 10.92 19.81
N SER A 2 -28.25 10.72 18.54
CA SER A 2 -27.50 9.54 18.11
C SER A 2 -26.03 9.77 18.44
N THR A 3 -25.51 9.09 19.45
CA THR A 3 -24.08 9.01 19.69
C THR A 3 -23.49 8.19 18.54
N THR A 4 -22.97 8.85 17.51
CA THR A 4 -22.18 8.19 16.48
C THR A 4 -20.95 7.64 17.18
N THR A 5 -20.95 6.36 17.52
CA THR A 5 -19.77 5.65 17.99
C THR A 5 -18.77 5.68 16.85
N LEU A 6 -17.78 6.58 16.94
CA LEU A 6 -16.65 6.60 16.03
C LEU A 6 -15.94 5.26 16.20
N GLN A 7 -16.15 4.36 15.24
CA GLN A 7 -15.46 3.08 15.20
C GLN A 7 -13.95 3.35 15.15
N PRO A 8 -13.15 2.60 15.93
CA PRO A 8 -11.73 2.83 16.03
C PRO A 8 -11.04 2.49 14.71
N TYR A 9 -9.95 3.18 14.44
CA TYR A 9 -9.06 2.83 13.35
C TYR A 9 -8.45 1.44 13.57
N SER A 10 -8.27 0.71 12.47
CA SER A 10 -7.60 -0.59 12.46
C SER A 10 -6.45 -0.59 11.46
N ILE A 11 -5.34 -1.20 11.85
CA ILE A 11 -4.20 -1.44 10.96
C ILE A 11 -4.18 -2.93 10.63
N ARG A 12 -4.23 -3.27 9.35
CA ARG A 12 -4.22 -4.66 8.88
C ARG A 12 -3.48 -4.80 7.56
N GLU A 13 -3.12 -6.03 7.24
CA GLU A 13 -2.55 -6.39 5.93
C GLU A 13 -3.57 -6.21 4.81
N VAL A 14 -3.04 -5.93 3.62
CA VAL A 14 -3.84 -5.84 2.40
C VAL A 14 -4.25 -7.25 1.97
N ASP A 15 -5.54 -7.46 1.79
CA ASP A 15 -6.12 -8.66 1.21
C ASP A 15 -6.48 -8.43 -0.27
N LEU A 16 -6.64 -9.49 -1.05
CA LEU A 16 -7.09 -9.40 -2.45
C LEU A 16 -8.46 -8.72 -2.59
N SER A 17 -9.34 -8.88 -1.60
CA SER A 17 -10.64 -8.21 -1.55
C SER A 17 -10.52 -6.67 -1.48
N ASP A 18 -9.42 -6.15 -0.94
CA ASP A 18 -9.17 -4.71 -0.80
C ASP A 18 -8.77 -4.03 -2.11
N LEU A 19 -8.36 -4.80 -3.13
CA LEU A 19 -7.89 -4.25 -4.41
C LEU A 19 -8.93 -3.34 -5.07
N SER A 20 -10.21 -3.69 -4.94
CA SER A 20 -11.32 -2.89 -5.48
C SER A 20 -11.45 -1.51 -4.80
N LEU A 21 -11.17 -1.45 -3.50
CA LEU A 21 -11.17 -0.22 -2.71
C LEU A 21 -9.89 0.59 -2.95
N LEU A 22 -8.74 -0.08 -3.03
CA LEU A 22 -7.45 0.54 -3.35
C LEU A 22 -7.46 1.24 -4.71
N LYS A 23 -8.16 0.70 -5.71
CA LYS A 23 -8.38 1.38 -7.01
C LYS A 23 -9.07 2.73 -6.86
N LYS A 24 -10.01 2.88 -5.91
CA LYS A 24 -10.72 4.15 -5.67
C LYS A 24 -9.78 5.21 -5.11
N VAL A 25 -8.82 4.80 -4.27
CA VAL A 25 -7.84 5.70 -3.64
C VAL A 25 -6.50 5.77 -4.38
N GLN A 26 -6.36 5.11 -5.53
CA GLN A 26 -5.13 5.11 -6.35
C GLN A 26 -4.74 6.51 -6.82
N HIS A 27 -5.67 7.45 -6.89
CA HIS A 27 -5.40 8.85 -7.22
C HIS A 27 -4.48 9.55 -6.19
N THR A 28 -4.35 9.01 -4.98
CA THR A 28 -3.48 9.53 -3.92
C THR A 28 -2.01 9.13 -4.08
N VAL A 29 -1.72 8.18 -4.97
CA VAL A 29 -0.35 7.77 -5.31
C VAL A 29 0.30 8.87 -6.15
N LYS A 30 1.41 9.42 -5.66
CA LYS A 30 2.10 10.55 -6.30
C LYS A 30 2.67 10.18 -7.66
N ASN A 31 3.35 9.03 -7.75
CA ASN A 31 3.99 8.57 -8.97
C ASN A 31 3.38 7.23 -9.43
N LYS A 32 2.37 7.32 -10.29
CA LYS A 32 1.63 6.15 -10.79
C LYS A 32 2.42 5.30 -11.80
N SER A 33 3.50 5.83 -12.39
CA SER A 33 4.33 5.08 -13.33
C SER A 33 5.36 4.18 -12.66
N LEU A 34 5.58 4.34 -11.36
CA LEU A 34 6.46 3.44 -10.61
C LEU A 34 5.78 2.12 -10.31
N LEU A 35 6.59 1.09 -10.13
CA LEU A 35 6.15 -0.22 -9.69
C LEU A 35 5.86 -0.14 -8.19
N HIS A 36 4.62 -0.44 -7.80
CA HIS A 36 4.20 -0.37 -6.41
C HIS A 36 3.33 -1.56 -6.03
N MET A 37 3.48 -2.02 -4.79
CA MET A 37 2.65 -3.06 -4.20
C MET A 37 2.14 -2.61 -2.82
N PRO A 38 0.82 -2.53 -2.62
CA PRO A 38 0.23 -2.22 -1.32
C PRO A 38 0.41 -3.40 -0.36
N PHE A 39 0.71 -3.12 0.91
CA PHE A 39 0.94 -4.18 1.91
C PHE A 39 0.27 -3.96 3.27
N LEU A 40 0.01 -2.72 3.71
CA LEU A 40 -0.82 -2.44 4.88
C LEU A 40 -1.88 -1.38 4.59
N LEU A 41 -2.98 -1.46 5.34
CA LEU A 41 -4.08 -0.53 5.34
C LEU A 41 -4.28 0.04 6.75
N LEU A 42 -4.58 1.33 6.81
CA LEU A 42 -5.24 1.98 7.91
C LEU A 42 -6.70 2.16 7.52
N ALA A 43 -7.58 1.38 8.13
CA ALA A 43 -9.01 1.39 7.83
C ALA A 43 -9.80 2.00 8.98
N GLN A 44 -10.82 2.78 8.63
CA GLN A 44 -11.87 3.20 9.55
C GLN A 44 -13.20 2.75 8.95
N ASN A 45 -13.92 1.90 9.66
CA ASN A 45 -15.13 1.23 9.16
C ASN A 45 -14.79 0.41 7.89
N GLU A 46 -15.57 0.59 6.82
CA GLU A 46 -15.34 -0.02 5.50
C GLU A 46 -14.51 0.87 4.55
N SER A 47 -13.89 1.94 5.07
CA SER A 47 -13.13 2.91 4.28
C SER A 47 -11.63 2.83 4.55
N ILE A 48 -10.84 3.08 3.50
CA ILE A 48 -9.38 3.17 3.59
C ILE A 48 -9.02 4.63 3.90
N ALA A 49 -8.53 4.86 5.12
CA ALA A 49 -8.06 6.17 5.55
C ALA A 49 -6.62 6.43 5.07
N ALA A 50 -5.76 5.40 5.14
CA ALA A 50 -4.42 5.42 4.54
C ALA A 50 -3.97 4.01 4.14
N PHE A 51 -2.94 3.90 3.33
CA PHE A 51 -2.31 2.64 2.95
C PHE A 51 -0.81 2.81 2.71
N SER A 52 -0.05 1.72 2.87
CA SER A 52 1.38 1.69 2.57
C SER A 52 1.66 0.99 1.24
N LEU A 53 2.65 1.49 0.52
CA LEU A 53 3.16 0.92 -0.72
C LEU A 53 4.65 0.59 -0.56
N ALA A 54 5.05 -0.59 -1.03
CA ALA A 54 6.43 -0.87 -1.36
C ALA A 54 6.63 -0.44 -2.82
N THR A 55 7.47 0.57 -3.03
CA THR A 55 7.69 1.20 -4.34
C THR A 55 9.11 0.92 -4.81
N VAL A 56 9.27 0.55 -6.08
CA VAL A 56 10.57 0.50 -6.75
C VAL A 56 10.73 1.79 -7.54
N SER A 57 11.71 2.61 -7.15
CA SER A 57 12.03 3.86 -7.84
C SER A 57 12.70 3.62 -9.20
N GLU A 58 12.86 4.68 -9.98
CA GLU A 58 13.58 4.64 -11.27
C GLU A 58 15.04 4.18 -11.11
N ASP A 59 15.68 4.57 -10.00
CA ASP A 59 17.03 4.12 -9.62
C ASP A 59 17.08 2.68 -9.08
N ASN A 60 15.98 1.91 -9.23
CA ASN A 60 15.83 0.54 -8.74
C ASN A 60 15.99 0.40 -7.22
N ASN A 61 15.73 1.48 -6.46
CA ASN A 61 15.73 1.46 -5.01
C ASN A 61 14.35 1.12 -4.48
N LEU A 62 14.30 0.37 -3.38
CA LEU A 62 13.06 0.00 -2.73
C LEU A 62 12.73 0.97 -1.60
N THR A 63 11.56 1.58 -1.64
CA THR A 63 11.11 2.56 -0.65
C THR A 63 9.71 2.23 -0.14
N VAL A 64 9.40 2.72 1.06
CA VAL A 64 8.04 2.67 1.61
C VAL A 64 7.40 4.04 1.43
N GLU A 65 6.23 4.05 0.80
CA GLU A 65 5.40 5.25 0.67
C GLU A 65 4.09 5.07 1.44
N ILE A 66 3.62 6.15 2.06
CA ILE A 66 2.30 6.19 2.71
C ILE A 66 1.39 7.13 1.94
N CYS A 67 0.22 6.62 1.58
CA CYS A 67 -0.81 7.35 0.86
C CYS A 67 -2.03 7.55 1.76
N TYR A 68 -2.54 8.78 1.81
CA TYR A 68 -3.68 9.16 2.65
C TYR A 68 -4.91 9.36 1.77
N GLY A 69 -5.95 8.57 2.01
CA GLY A 69 -7.25 8.70 1.35
C GLY A 69 -8.15 9.72 2.03
N THR A 70 -7.93 9.98 3.33
CA THR A 70 -8.67 10.96 4.13
C THR A 70 -7.70 11.69 5.05
N ASP A 71 -8.19 12.73 5.74
CA ASP A 71 -7.46 13.33 6.84
C ASP A 71 -7.34 12.33 8.00
N VAL A 72 -6.12 12.14 8.50
CA VAL A 72 -5.79 11.16 9.55
C VAL A 72 -5.04 11.91 10.66
N PRO A 73 -5.43 11.74 11.94
CA PRO A 73 -4.74 12.38 13.05
C PRO A 73 -3.23 12.10 13.03
N GLU A 74 -2.43 13.12 13.34
CA GLU A 74 -0.97 13.06 13.25
C GLU A 74 -0.37 11.90 14.07
N GLU A 75 -0.86 11.68 15.29
CA GLU A 75 -0.41 10.59 16.15
C GLU A 75 -0.61 9.22 15.48
N LEU A 76 -1.80 9.01 14.91
CA LEU A 76 -2.15 7.76 14.23
C LEU A 76 -1.36 7.60 12.93
N SER A 77 -1.17 8.69 12.20
CA SER A 77 -0.32 8.75 11.01
C SER A 77 1.12 8.33 11.32
N ASN A 78 1.68 8.80 12.45
CA ASN A 78 3.02 8.42 12.90
C ASN A 78 3.09 6.94 13.33
N VAL A 79 2.08 6.44 14.04
CA VAL A 79 1.96 5.01 14.38
C VAL A 79 1.90 4.14 13.12
N PHE A 80 1.08 4.54 12.15
CA PHE A 80 0.93 3.79 10.90
C PHE A 80 2.22 3.78 10.07
N LYS A 81 2.90 4.93 9.93
CA LYS A 81 4.22 5.04 9.29
C LYS A 81 5.24 4.11 9.94
N HIS A 82 5.36 4.18 11.27
CA HIS A 82 6.31 3.34 12.00
C HIS A 82 6.01 1.85 11.80
N ARG A 83 4.73 1.47 11.90
CA ARG A 83 4.32 0.08 11.70
C ARG A 83 4.55 -0.40 10.27
N ALA A 84 4.33 0.45 9.28
CA ALA A 84 4.59 0.12 7.88
C ALA A 84 6.08 -0.09 7.61
N GLN A 85 6.94 0.77 8.14
CA GLN A 85 8.39 0.61 8.02
C GLN A 85 8.86 -0.69 8.68
N THR A 86 8.46 -0.93 9.93
CA THR A 86 8.82 -2.14 10.68
C THR A 86 8.33 -3.41 9.99
N TYR A 87 7.08 -3.42 9.49
CA TYR A 87 6.53 -4.56 8.77
C TYR A 87 7.30 -4.84 7.48
N PHE A 88 7.62 -3.79 6.72
CA PHE A 88 8.39 -3.90 5.50
C PHE A 88 9.78 -4.51 5.75
N GLU A 89 10.51 -3.98 6.74
CA GLU A 89 11.87 -4.42 7.05
C GLU A 89 11.92 -5.82 7.65
N GLN A 90 11.01 -6.13 8.58
CA GLN A 90 11.11 -7.35 9.40
C GLN A 90 10.30 -8.52 8.84
N GLN A 91 9.18 -8.25 8.16
CA GLN A 91 8.30 -9.29 7.65
C GLN A 91 8.37 -9.38 6.13
N LEU A 92 8.11 -8.29 5.41
CA LEU A 92 7.99 -8.35 3.96
C LEU A 92 9.31 -8.77 3.30
N LEU A 93 10.43 -8.15 3.66
CA LEU A 93 11.74 -8.56 3.14
C LEU A 93 12.07 -10.01 3.49
N THR A 94 11.75 -10.45 4.71
CA THR A 94 11.98 -11.82 5.18
C THR A 94 11.16 -12.84 4.40
N MET A 95 9.87 -12.56 4.15
CA MET A 95 8.96 -13.44 3.41
C MET A 95 9.42 -13.65 1.96
N PHE A 96 9.97 -12.62 1.32
CA PHE A 96 10.51 -12.72 -0.04
C PHE A 96 11.96 -13.24 -0.09
N GLY A 97 12.65 -13.30 1.06
CA GLY A 97 14.00 -13.83 1.22
C GLY A 97 15.13 -12.94 0.70
N SER A 98 14.84 -12.00 -0.20
CA SER A 98 15.77 -10.95 -0.64
C SER A 98 15.05 -9.75 -1.21
N GLU A 99 15.73 -8.61 -1.24
CA GLU A 99 15.23 -7.37 -1.86
C GLU A 99 14.93 -7.58 -3.36
N GLU A 100 15.79 -8.29 -4.09
CA GLU A 100 15.58 -8.57 -5.52
C GLU A 100 14.38 -9.50 -5.78
N SER A 101 14.13 -10.45 -4.89
CA SER A 101 12.90 -11.26 -4.94
C SER A 101 11.66 -10.40 -4.69
N LEU A 102 11.71 -9.47 -3.74
CA LEU A 102 10.61 -8.54 -3.49
C LEU A 102 10.37 -7.62 -4.69
N LYS A 103 11.41 -7.03 -5.28
CA LYS A 103 11.30 -6.22 -6.51
C LYS A 103 10.65 -7.00 -7.66
N ARG A 104 11.02 -8.27 -7.86
CA ARG A 104 10.36 -9.15 -8.84
C ARG A 104 8.88 -9.38 -8.48
N GLY A 105 8.57 -9.62 -7.21
CA GLY A 105 7.19 -9.74 -6.73
C GLY A 105 6.35 -8.50 -7.04
N ILE A 106 6.90 -7.31 -6.79
CA ILE A 106 6.23 -6.03 -7.07
C ILE A 106 5.98 -5.87 -8.58
N ARG A 107 6.94 -6.24 -9.44
CA ARG A 107 6.76 -6.25 -10.91
C ARG A 107 5.61 -7.17 -11.32
N HIS A 108 5.62 -8.41 -10.83
CA HIS A 108 4.57 -9.39 -11.12
C HIS A 108 3.18 -8.91 -10.65
N PHE A 109 3.11 -8.34 -9.45
CA PHE A 109 1.88 -7.73 -8.94
C PHE A 109 1.40 -6.60 -9.85
N HIS A 110 2.29 -5.69 -10.23
CA HIS A 110 1.96 -4.57 -11.10
C HIS A 110 1.42 -5.03 -12.46
N ASP A 111 2.08 -6.01 -13.10
CA ASP A 111 1.63 -6.60 -14.36
C ASP A 111 0.28 -7.29 -14.23
N TRP A 112 0.06 -8.01 -13.13
CA TRP A 112 -1.19 -8.71 -12.86
C TRP A 112 -2.37 -7.75 -12.64
N VAL A 113 -2.16 -6.63 -11.93
CA VAL A 113 -3.20 -5.61 -11.73
C VAL A 113 -3.46 -4.81 -13.02
N ASN A 114 -2.46 -4.68 -13.90
CA ASN A 114 -2.50 -3.91 -15.15
C ASN A 114 -2.23 -4.77 -16.40
N PRO A 115 -3.06 -5.79 -16.70
CA PRO A 115 -2.79 -6.74 -17.78
C PRO A 115 -2.73 -6.11 -19.18
N ASN A 116 -3.39 -4.96 -19.38
CA ASN A 116 -3.43 -4.25 -20.66
C ASN A 116 -2.22 -3.31 -20.89
N GLY A 117 -1.37 -3.10 -19.89
CA GLY A 117 -0.16 -2.26 -20.02
C GLY A 117 0.92 -2.88 -20.91
N ASN A 118 0.99 -4.22 -20.95
CA ASN A 118 2.00 -4.97 -21.69
C ASN A 118 1.58 -5.34 -23.13
N SER A 119 0.37 -4.97 -23.57
CA SER A 119 -0.12 -5.25 -24.94
C SER A 119 0.43 -4.30 -26.03
N LYS A 120 1.42 -3.46 -25.73
CA LYS A 120 2.06 -2.57 -26.71
C LYS A 120 3.47 -3.01 -27.15
N LEU A 121 3.87 -4.24 -26.85
CA LEU A 121 5.12 -4.86 -27.32
C LEU A 121 4.87 -6.11 -28.18
N ALA A 122 3.83 -6.08 -29.02
CA ALA A 122 3.60 -7.04 -30.09
C ALA A 122 3.77 -6.36 -31.46
#